data_AF-A0A847IMI2-F1
#
_entry.id   AF-A0A847IMI2-F1
#
_cell.length_a   1.000
_cell.length_b   1.000
_cell.length_c   1.000
_cell.angle_alpha   90.00
_cell.angle_beta   90.00
_cell.angle_gamma   90.00
#
_symmetry.space_group_name_H-M   'P 1'
#
loop_
_entity.id
_entity.type
_entity.pdbx_description
1 polymer ?
#
loop_
_entity_poly.entity_id
_entity_poly.type
_entity_poly.pdbx_seq_one_letter_code
_entity_poly.pdbx_strand_id
1 'polypeptide(L)'
;MIQRIQTLYLAIALGLMVSIFFGIYATYTPFVILTSASCVLLLATIFLFKARRLQIRLCIYTSLILLGQQVWMGAVYVKNMSELSFPVTTVFPIISIILVLLALRAISIDEALVQSYNRLRSKKEKK
;
A
#
# COMPACT_ATOMS: atom_id res chain seq x y z
N MET A 1 -17.07 9.88 -9.80
CA MET A 1 -15.97 9.54 -10.72
C MET A 1 -15.01 8.60 -10.00
N ILE A 2 -15.27 7.29 -10.08
CA ILE A 2 -14.35 6.21 -9.70
C ILE A 2 -13.05 6.44 -10.49
N GLN A 3 -12.03 7.07 -9.90
CA GLN A 3 -10.90 6.40 -9.24
C GLN A 3 -10.39 5.25 -10.10
N ARG A 4 -9.68 5.53 -11.21
CA ARG A 4 -9.54 4.56 -12.31
C ARG A 4 -8.34 3.61 -12.24
N ILE A 5 -7.25 3.96 -11.57
CA ILE A 5 -6.00 3.16 -11.59
C ILE A 5 -5.41 2.96 -10.19
N GLN A 6 -5.46 4.00 -9.36
CA GLN A 6 -4.93 3.94 -8.00
C GLN A 6 -5.67 2.94 -7.09
N THR A 7 -7.00 2.95 -7.09
CA THR A 7 -7.80 2.00 -6.30
C THR A 7 -7.58 0.57 -6.78
N LEU A 8 -7.29 0.38 -8.07
CA LEU A 8 -6.92 -0.91 -8.65
C LEU A 8 -5.59 -1.40 -8.06
N TYR A 9 -4.55 -0.56 -8.03
CA TYR A 9 -3.26 -0.92 -7.42
C TYR A 9 -3.38 -1.23 -5.92
N LEU A 10 -4.16 -0.44 -5.18
CA LEU A 10 -4.40 -0.69 -3.76
C LEU A 10 -5.23 -1.96 -3.52
N ALA A 11 -6.21 -2.24 -4.37
CA ALA A 11 -7.01 -3.47 -4.30
C ALA A 11 -6.18 -4.72 -4.63
N ILE A 12 -5.28 -4.65 -5.63
CA ILE A 12 -4.35 -5.74 -5.95
C ILE A 12 -3.37 -5.95 -4.80
N ALA A 13 -2.81 -4.87 -4.23
CA ALA A 13 -1.93 -4.96 -3.06
C ALA A 13 -2.63 -5.59 -1.86
N LEU A 14 -3.91 -5.23 -1.63
CA LEU A 14 -4.73 -5.86 -0.60
C LEU A 14 -4.95 -7.36 -0.88
N GLY A 15 -5.27 -7.73 -2.12
CA GLY A 15 -5.42 -9.14 -2.50
C GLY A 15 -4.14 -9.95 -2.27
N LEU A 16 -2.98 -9.39 -2.60
CA LEU A 16 -1.68 -10.02 -2.33
C LEU A 16 -1.40 -10.17 -0.83
N MET A 17 -1.73 -9.16 -0.03
CA MET A 17 -1.61 -9.20 1.43
C MET A 17 -2.55 -10.23 2.06
N VAL A 18 -3.77 -10.37 1.55
CA VAL A 18 -4.73 -11.39 1.99
C VAL A 18 -4.21 -12.80 1.67
N SER A 19 -3.58 -12.99 0.50
CA SER A 19 -2.98 -14.28 0.15
C SER A 19 -1.83 -14.71 1.09
N ILE A 20 -1.17 -13.78 1.78
CA ILE A 20 -0.13 -14.11 2.78
C ILE A 20 -0.74 -14.83 3.99
N PHE A 21 -2.02 -14.59 4.32
CA PHE A 21 -2.71 -15.31 5.42
C PHE A 21 -2.88 -16.81 5.18
N PHE A 22 -2.77 -17.27 3.95
CA PHE A 22 -2.86 -18.70 3.62
C PHE A 22 -1.46 -19.36 3.50
N GLY A 23 -0.38 -18.60 3.74
CA GLY A 23 1.00 -19.09 3.64
C GLY A 23 1.55 -19.66 4.95
N ILE A 24 2.78 -20.19 4.90
CA ILE A 24 3.51 -20.76 6.05
C ILE A 24 3.64 -19.75 7.21
N TYR A 25 3.66 -18.46 6.89
CA TYR A 25 3.75 -17.38 7.88
C TYR A 25 2.47 -17.19 8.72
N ALA A 26 1.35 -17.81 8.35
CA ALA A 26 0.08 -17.75 9.08
C ALA A 26 0.13 -18.45 10.45
N THR A 27 1.08 -19.37 10.64
CA THR A 27 1.31 -20.04 11.92
C THR A 27 1.93 -19.09 12.95
N TYR A 28 2.62 -18.02 12.52
CA TYR A 28 3.25 -17.07 13.43
C TYR A 28 2.29 -15.95 13.80
N THR A 29 1.73 -16.01 15.01
CA THR A 29 0.81 -15.02 15.60
C THR A 29 1.24 -13.55 15.38
N PRO A 30 2.50 -13.13 15.63
CA PRO A 30 2.89 -11.72 15.42
C PRO A 30 2.85 -11.29 13.95
N PHE A 31 3.13 -12.19 13.00
CA PHE A 31 3.04 -11.88 11.57
C PHE A 31 1.59 -11.73 11.10
N VAL A 32 0.69 -12.54 11.63
CA VAL A 32 -0.76 -12.46 11.34
C VAL A 32 -1.32 -11.12 11.81
N ILE A 33 -0.97 -10.69 13.02
CA ILE A 33 -1.41 -9.40 13.57
C ILE A 33 -0.93 -8.25 12.69
N LEU A 34 0.35 -8.23 12.32
CA LEU A 34 0.91 -7.16 11.49
C LEU A 34 0.31 -7.13 10.08
N THR A 35 0.09 -8.31 9.47
CA THR A 35 -0.54 -8.42 8.15
C THR A 35 -2.01 -7.98 8.20
N SER A 36 -2.72 -8.29 9.29
CA SER A 36 -4.11 -7.82 9.50
C SER A 36 -4.18 -6.29 9.63
N ALA A 37 -3.26 -5.69 10.37
CA ALA A 37 -3.17 -4.25 10.52
C ALA A 37 -2.90 -3.57 9.16
N SER A 38 -1.97 -4.13 8.37
CA SER A 38 -1.68 -3.66 7.02
C SER A 38 -2.90 -3.76 6.07
N CYS A 39 -3.65 -4.86 6.12
CA CYS A 39 -4.90 -5.00 5.35
C CYS A 39 -5.96 -3.98 5.76
N VAL A 40 -6.16 -3.76 7.06
CA VAL A 40 -7.10 -2.75 7.57
C VAL A 40 -6.70 -1.34 7.13
N LEU A 41 -5.40 -1.03 7.16
CA LEU A 41 -4.89 0.26 6.66
C LEU A 41 -5.11 0.42 5.15
N LEU A 42 -4.89 -0.63 4.36
CA LEU A 42 -5.18 -0.62 2.92
C LEU A 42 -6.69 -0.40 2.65
N LEU A 43 -7.57 -1.07 3.38
CA LEU A 43 -9.02 -0.83 3.32
C LEU A 43 -9.36 0.62 3.70
N ALA A 44 -8.81 1.11 4.80
CA ALA A 44 -9.03 2.47 5.25
C ALA A 44 -8.59 3.48 4.17
N THR A 45 -7.45 3.27 3.51
CA THR A 45 -7.02 4.11 2.38
C THR A 45 -7.94 4.05 1.17
N ILE A 46 -8.63 2.92 0.92
CA ILE A 46 -9.60 2.79 -0.17
C ILE A 46 -10.87 3.57 0.16
N PHE A 47 -11.39 3.46 1.39
CA PHE A 47 -12.58 4.18 1.84
C PHE A 47 -12.35 5.69 2.00
N LEU A 48 -11.12 6.14 2.29
CA LEU A 48 -10.78 7.56 2.44
C LEU A 48 -10.58 8.30 1.10
N PHE A 49 -11.40 7.97 0.10
CA PHE A 49 -11.33 8.56 -1.25
C PHE A 49 -11.69 10.05 -1.31
N LYS A 50 -12.45 10.55 -0.34
CA LYS A 50 -12.89 11.96 -0.32
C LYS A 50 -11.77 12.95 0.03
N ALA A 51 -10.73 12.51 0.75
CA ALA A 51 -9.68 13.38 1.26
C ALA A 51 -8.30 13.01 0.67
N ARG A 52 -8.01 13.49 -0.55
CA ARG A 52 -6.76 13.16 -1.30
C ARG A 52 -5.48 13.39 -0.50
N ARG A 53 -5.41 14.50 0.25
CA ARG A 53 -4.25 14.81 1.13
C ARG A 53 -4.04 13.81 2.26
N LEU A 54 -5.12 13.27 2.83
CA LEU A 54 -5.03 12.23 3.86
C LEU A 54 -4.68 10.88 3.23
N GLN A 55 -5.22 10.60 2.05
CA GLN A 55 -4.92 9.37 1.31
C GLN A 55 -3.44 9.25 0.94
N ILE A 56 -2.79 10.34 0.50
CA ILE A 56 -1.34 10.35 0.25
C ILE A 56 -0.55 10.05 1.53
N ARG A 57 -0.86 10.72 2.66
CA ARG A 57 -0.14 10.48 3.92
C ARG A 57 -0.32 9.04 4.38
N LEU A 58 -1.54 8.51 4.32
CA LEU A 58 -1.81 7.12 4.68
C LEU A 58 -1.09 6.13 3.76
N CYS A 59 -1.01 6.36 2.45
CA CYS A 59 -0.21 5.52 1.56
C CYS A 59 1.28 5.52 1.93
N ILE A 60 1.84 6.66 2.36
CA ILE A 60 3.22 6.73 2.85
C ILE A 60 3.37 5.87 4.12
N TYR A 61 2.45 6.00 5.07
CA TYR A 61 2.48 5.19 6.30
C TYR A 61 2.32 3.70 6.01
N THR A 62 1.40 3.30 5.13
CA THR A 62 1.20 1.91 4.71
C THR A 62 2.45 1.36 4.03
N SER A 63 3.09 2.14 3.14
CA SER A 63 4.36 1.75 2.50
C SER A 63 5.48 1.52 3.53
N LEU A 64 5.59 2.41 4.53
CA LEU A 64 6.58 2.29 5.59
C LEU A 64 6.34 1.05 6.47
N ILE A 65 5.08 0.74 6.79
CA ILE A 65 4.70 -0.44 7.56
C ILE A 65 5.03 -1.72 6.77
N LEU A 66 4.72 -1.76 5.47
CA LEU A 66 5.06 -2.89 4.61
C LEU A 66 6.59 -3.08 4.49
N LEU A 67 7.35 -1.99 4.43
CA LEU A 67 8.82 -2.05 4.48
C LEU A 67 9.31 -2.64 5.81
N GLY A 68 8.74 -2.21 6.95
CA GLY A 68 9.04 -2.78 8.26
C GLY A 68 8.74 -4.27 8.32
N GLN A 69 7.60 -4.69 7.76
CA GLN A 69 7.22 -6.10 7.66
C GLN A 69 8.22 -6.91 6.80
N GLN A 70 8.71 -6.34 5.69
CA GLN A 70 9.71 -6.98 4.83
C GLN A 70 11.06 -7.15 5.55
N VAL A 71 11.52 -6.12 6.27
CA VAL A 71 12.78 -6.19 7.04
C VAL A 71 12.66 -7.23 8.15
N TRP A 72 11.52 -7.30 8.84
CA TRP A 72 11.26 -8.31 9.86
C TRP A 72 11.28 -9.73 9.26
N MET A 73 10.61 -9.96 8.12
CA MET A 73 10.66 -11.25 7.42
C MET A 73 12.10 -11.64 7.05
N GLY A 74 12.88 -10.69 6.55
CA GLY A 74 14.30 -10.90 6.23
C GLY A 74 15.14 -11.26 7.47
N ALA A 75 14.94 -10.56 8.58
CA ALA A 75 15.66 -10.83 9.83
C ALA A 75 15.33 -12.21 10.40
N VAL A 76 14.05 -12.61 10.37
CA VAL A 76 13.62 -13.96 10.79
C VAL A 76 14.18 -15.03 9.86
N TYR A 77 14.26 -14.77 8.55
CA TYR A 77 14.86 -15.69 7.60
C TYR A 77 16.36 -15.90 7.87
N VAL A 78 17.13 -14.82 8.03
CA VAL A 78 18.57 -14.90 8.33
C VAL A 78 18.84 -15.64 9.65
N LYS A 79 17.97 -15.48 10.64
CA LYS A 79 18.09 -16.16 11.93
C LYS A 79 17.78 -17.67 11.86
N ASN A 80 16.93 -18.09 10.92
CA ASN A 80 16.43 -19.47 10.80
C ASN A 80 16.79 -20.12 9.45
N MET A 81 17.95 -19.74 8.88
CA MET A 81 18.40 -20.21 7.54
C MET A 81 18.48 -21.74 7.41
N SER A 82 18.56 -22.47 8.51
CA SER A 82 18.66 -23.93 8.54
C SER A 82 17.32 -24.67 8.45
N GLU A 83 16.18 -24.02 8.73
CA GLU A 83 14.89 -24.72 8.84
C GLU A 83 13.79 -24.18 7.91
N LEU A 84 13.91 -22.95 7.41
CA LEU A 84 12.90 -22.37 6.52
C LEU A 84 13.24 -22.57 5.04
N SER A 85 12.45 -23.42 4.38
CA SER A 85 12.32 -23.38 2.92
C SER A 85 11.73 -22.02 2.52
N PHE A 86 12.41 -21.28 1.64
CA PHE A 86 11.96 -19.99 1.12
C PHE A 86 10.59 -20.14 0.43
N PRO A 87 9.50 -19.71 1.07
CA PRO A 87 8.20 -19.77 0.42
C PRO A 87 8.03 -18.56 -0.50
N VAL A 88 7.36 -18.78 -1.64
CA VAL A 88 7.07 -17.73 -2.63
C VAL A 88 6.34 -16.53 -2.01
N THR A 89 5.64 -16.73 -0.89
CA THR A 89 4.93 -15.70 -0.13
C THR A 89 5.84 -14.60 0.43
N THR A 90 7.16 -14.81 0.53
CA THR A 90 8.13 -13.79 0.98
C THR A 90 8.35 -12.67 -0.04
N VAL A 91 7.97 -12.89 -1.31
CA VAL A 91 8.09 -11.89 -2.39
C VAL A 91 6.86 -10.98 -2.45
N PHE A 92 5.72 -11.41 -1.88
CA PHE A 92 4.46 -10.64 -1.92
C PHE A 92 4.50 -9.27 -1.22
N PRO A 93 5.21 -9.06 -0.10
CA PRO A 93 5.32 -7.73 0.48
C PRO A 93 6.17 -6.79 -0.37
N ILE A 94 7.21 -7.30 -1.05
CA ILE A 94 8.01 -6.51 -2.02
C ILE A 94 7.12 -6.02 -3.16
N ILE A 95 6.32 -6.91 -3.75
CA ILE A 95 5.40 -6.55 -4.85
C ILE A 95 4.35 -5.54 -4.35
N SER A 96 3.84 -5.73 -3.13
CA SER A 96 2.86 -4.82 -2.53
C SER A 96 3.45 -3.42 -2.28
N ILE A 97 4.70 -3.31 -1.86
CA ILE A 97 5.39 -2.00 -1.72
C ILE A 97 5.45 -1.29 -3.07
N ILE A 98 5.84 -1.98 -4.15
CA ILE A 98 5.90 -1.40 -5.50
C ILE A 98 4.51 -0.89 -5.93
N LEU A 99 3.46 -1.68 -5.69
CA LEU A 99 2.08 -1.29 -6.00
C LEU A 99 1.63 -0.08 -5.19
N VAL A 100 1.95 -0.01 -3.89
CA VAL A 100 1.62 1.14 -3.04
C VAL A 100 2.37 2.40 -3.49
N LEU A 101 3.64 2.28 -3.90
CA LEU A 101 4.41 3.41 -4.44
C LEU A 101 3.86 3.91 -5.78
N LEU A 102 3.43 3.01 -6.67
CA LEU A 102 2.77 3.38 -7.92
C LEU A 102 1.42 4.05 -7.67
N ALA A 103 0.63 3.52 -6.73
CA ALA A 103 -0.63 4.13 -6.30
C ALA A 103 -0.39 5.55 -5.75
N LEU A 104 0.64 5.73 -4.92
CA LEU A 104 1.02 7.04 -4.39
C LEU A 104 1.36 8.05 -5.49
N ARG A 105 2.18 7.64 -6.46
CA ARG A 105 2.53 8.51 -7.59
C ARG A 105 1.30 8.91 -8.40
N ALA A 106 0.39 7.97 -8.67
CA ALA A 106 -0.85 8.24 -9.38
C ALA A 106 -1.71 9.29 -8.64
N ILE A 107 -1.87 9.19 -7.31
CA ILE A 107 -2.63 10.17 -6.51
C ILE A 107 -2.01 11.56 -6.60
N SER A 108 -0.69 11.64 -6.45
CA SER A 108 0.02 12.92 -6.41
C SER A 108 -0.12 13.68 -7.73
N ILE A 109 -0.11 12.98 -8.87
CA ILE A 109 -0.31 13.56 -10.19
C ILE A 109 -1.75 14.05 -10.35
N ASP A 110 -2.73 13.26 -9.92
CA ASP A 110 -4.15 13.63 -9.97
C ASP A 110 -4.47 14.85 -9.10
N GLU A 111 -3.83 14.99 -7.92
CA GLU A 111 -3.97 16.18 -7.08
C GLU A 111 -3.34 17.41 -7.76
N ALA A 112 -2.16 17.27 -8.35
CA ALA A 112 -1.48 18.35 -9.06
C ALA A 112 -2.29 18.84 -10.28
N LEU A 113 -2.93 17.94 -11.02
CA LEU A 113 -3.76 18.27 -12.17
C LEU A 113 -5.04 19.02 -11.78
N VAL A 114 -5.70 18.61 -10.68
CA VAL A 114 -6.86 19.35 -10.15
C VAL A 114 -6.45 20.74 -9.67
N GLN A 115 -5.28 20.86 -9.04
CA GLN A 115 -4.78 22.14 -8.56
C GLN A 115 -4.40 23.09 -9.72
N SER A 116 -3.85 22.57 -10.82
CA SER A 116 -3.52 23.37 -12.01
C SER A 116 -4.78 23.86 -12.74
N TYR A 117 -5.82 23.02 -12.85
CA TYR A 117 -7.11 23.40 -13.41
C TYR A 117 -7.79 24.53 -12.62
N ASN A 118 -7.81 24.41 -11.28
CA ASN A 118 -8.37 25.45 -10.42
C ASN A 118 -7.64 26.80 -10.57
N ARG A 119 -6.31 26.78 -10.75
CA ARG A 119 -5.51 27.99 -11.01
C ARG A 119 -5.90 28.66 -12.33
N LEU A 120 -6.09 27.89 -13.41
CA LEU A 120 -6.49 28.40 -14.72
C LEU A 120 -7.89 29.02 -14.69
N ARG A 121 -8.84 28.39 -13.99
CA ARG A 121 -10.20 28.91 -13.84
C ARG A 121 -10.22 30.27 -13.12
N SER A 122 -9.45 30.43 -12.04
CA SER A 122 -9.41 31.70 -11.29
C SER A 122 -8.84 32.89 -12.09
N LYS A 123 -7.96 32.62 -13.08
CA LYS A 123 -7.46 33.65 -14.00
C LYS A 123 -8.51 34.08 -15.03
N LYS A 124 -9.41 33.17 -15.42
CA LYS A 124 -10.47 33.45 -16.40
C LYS A 124 -11.60 34.31 -15.83
N GLU A 125 -11.90 34.19 -14.54
CA GLU A 125 -12.91 35.03 -13.84
C GLU A 125 -12.41 36.46 -13.53
N LYS A 126 -11.12 36.75 -13.67
CA LYS A 126 -10.52 38.08 -13.42
C LYS A 126 -10.37 38.95 -14.68
N LYS A 127 -10.88 38.52 -15.83
CA LYS A 127 -10.77 39.21 -17.13
C LYS A 127 -12.15 39.42 -17.71
#